data_AF-A0A3B3ZRV8-F1
#
_entry.id   AF-A0A3B3ZRV8-F1
#
_cell.length_a   1.000
_cell.length_b   1.000
_cell.length_c   1.000
_cell.angle_alpha   90.00
_cell.angle_beta   90.00
_cell.angle_gamma   90.00
#
_symmetry.space_group_name_H-M   'P 1'
#
loop_
_entity.id
_entity.type
_entity.pdbx_description
1 polymer ?
#
loop_
_entity_poly.entity_id
_entity_poly.type
_entity_poly.pdbx_seq_one_letter_code
_entity_poly.pdbx_strand_id
1 'polypeptide(L)'
;VAEDIDTALSYFKSLTPAMNKYVYNDGVTKDLMCLSGTIRTIYNGKAYNTPLSVWLEESYPQSAPIVFVQPTKEMMIVKRTFVSSNGEVQLPYLEEWKQGECDLLSLLQLIAAMFGEYPPFHREHDIYSRPDGSSYLSLPKDDDQPFPQHHETNC
;
A
#
# COMPACT_ATOMS: atom_id res chain seq x y z
N VAL A 1 -20.99 -11.30 -3.33
CA VAL A 1 -20.31 -10.56 -2.24
C VAL A 1 -19.70 -11.52 -1.24
N ALA A 2 -20.48 -12.28 -0.46
CA ALA A 2 -19.93 -13.19 0.56
C ALA A 2 -18.90 -14.19 0.00
N GLU A 3 -19.23 -14.89 -1.08
CA GLU A 3 -18.33 -15.86 -1.74
C GLU A 3 -16.99 -15.25 -2.19
N ASP A 4 -17.02 -14.02 -2.70
CA ASP A 4 -15.84 -13.30 -3.19
C ASP A 4 -14.93 -12.87 -2.03
N ILE A 5 -15.54 -12.41 -0.92
CA ILE A 5 -14.84 -12.16 0.34
C ILE A 5 -14.23 -13.45 0.89
N ASP A 6 -15.01 -14.52 1.00
CA ASP A 6 -14.54 -15.80 1.54
C ASP A 6 -13.38 -16.38 0.72
N THR A 7 -13.49 -16.28 -0.60
CA THR A 7 -12.42 -16.67 -1.53
C THR A 7 -11.16 -15.85 -1.25
N ALA A 8 -11.24 -14.52 -1.24
CA ALA A 8 -10.10 -13.66 -0.94
C ALA A 8 -9.46 -13.97 0.44
N LEU A 9 -10.27 -14.16 1.48
CA LEU A 9 -9.81 -14.44 2.84
C LEU A 9 -9.17 -15.83 2.98
N SER A 10 -9.56 -16.80 2.13
CA SER A 10 -8.92 -18.13 2.12
C SER A 10 -7.45 -18.07 1.70
N TYR A 11 -7.09 -17.12 0.82
CA TYR A 11 -5.72 -16.85 0.37
C TYR A 11 -5.01 -15.84 1.29
N PHE A 12 -5.67 -14.75 1.67
CA PHE A 12 -5.13 -13.67 2.47
C PHE A 12 -5.60 -13.74 3.92
N LYS A 13 -5.19 -14.80 4.62
CA LYS A 13 -5.65 -15.16 5.98
C LYS A 13 -5.35 -14.12 7.08
N SER A 14 -4.45 -13.18 6.80
CA SER A 14 -4.12 -12.09 7.72
C SER A 14 -5.07 -10.90 7.60
N LEU A 15 -6.00 -10.90 6.62
CA LEU A 15 -7.08 -9.93 6.53
C LEU A 15 -8.26 -10.42 7.38
N THR A 16 -8.89 -9.50 8.10
CA THR A 16 -10.05 -9.77 8.94
C THR A 16 -11.23 -8.91 8.47
N PRO A 17 -12.40 -9.51 8.17
CA PRO A 17 -13.61 -8.77 7.85
C PRO A 17 -14.24 -8.15 9.10
N ALA A 18 -14.66 -6.90 9.02
CA ALA A 18 -15.42 -6.21 10.06
C ALA A 18 -16.32 -5.13 9.45
N MET A 19 -17.48 -4.89 10.06
CA MET A 19 -18.27 -3.69 9.77
C MET A 19 -17.67 -2.50 10.49
N ASN A 20 -17.22 -1.51 9.74
CA ASN A 20 -16.56 -0.32 10.25
C ASN A 20 -17.17 0.96 9.66
N LYS A 21 -17.03 2.05 10.41
CA LYS A 21 -17.45 3.38 9.99
C LYS A 21 -16.46 3.99 9.00
N TYR A 22 -16.90 4.22 7.77
CA TYR A 22 -16.18 4.92 6.72
C TYR A 22 -16.65 6.38 6.62
N VAL A 23 -15.71 7.32 6.49
CA VAL A 23 -16.00 8.75 6.32
C VAL A 23 -15.54 9.17 4.93
N TYR A 24 -16.49 9.53 4.08
CA TYR A 24 -16.24 10.03 2.73
C TYR A 24 -15.65 11.45 2.77
N ASN A 25 -15.06 11.88 1.65
CA ASN A 25 -14.42 13.20 1.52
C ASN A 25 -15.40 14.37 1.70
N ASP A 26 -16.70 14.15 1.50
CA ASP A 26 -17.78 15.12 1.74
C ASP A 26 -18.25 15.15 3.21
N GLY A 27 -17.66 14.31 4.07
CA GLY A 27 -18.01 14.16 5.48
C GLY A 27 -19.17 13.18 5.74
N VAL A 28 -19.80 12.64 4.69
CA VAL A 28 -20.82 11.61 4.84
C VAL A 28 -20.18 10.37 5.47
N THR A 29 -20.90 9.75 6.38
CA THR A 29 -20.42 8.59 7.12
C THR A 29 -21.33 7.40 6.86
N LYS A 30 -20.75 6.23 6.58
CA LYS A 30 -21.48 4.97 6.39
C LYS A 30 -20.81 3.82 7.12
N ASP A 31 -21.58 2.82 7.54
CA ASP A 31 -21.03 1.56 8.02
C ASP A 31 -20.81 0.63 6.83
N LEU A 32 -19.56 0.33 6.52
CA LEU A 32 -19.15 -0.48 5.37
C LEU A 32 -18.41 -1.74 5.83
N MET A 33 -18.43 -2.77 5.00
CA MET A 33 -17.57 -3.93 5.18
C MET A 33 -16.11 -3.52 4.90
N CYS A 34 -15.24 -3.76 5.86
CA CYS A 34 -13.81 -3.49 5.79
C CYS A 34 -13.02 -4.78 6.01
N LEU A 35 -12.16 -5.12 5.06
CA LEU A 35 -11.15 -6.16 5.21
C LEU A 35 -9.84 -5.51 5.60
N SER A 36 -9.45 -5.60 6.87
CA SER A 36 -8.24 -4.96 7.40
C SER A 36 -7.24 -5.98 7.88
N GLY A 37 -5.96 -5.71 7.65
CA GLY A 37 -4.88 -6.57 8.10
C GLY A 37 -3.62 -6.33 7.29
N THR A 38 -2.87 -7.39 7.00
CA THR A 38 -1.62 -7.29 6.22
C THR A 38 -1.62 -8.24 5.04
N ILE A 39 -1.06 -7.82 3.92
CA ILE A 39 -0.71 -8.71 2.81
C ILE A 39 0.80 -8.98 2.81
N ARG A 40 1.18 -10.22 2.51
CA ARG A 40 2.60 -10.60 2.44
C ARG A 40 3.14 -10.26 1.06
N THR A 41 4.23 -9.51 1.00
CA THR A 41 4.93 -9.11 -0.23
C THR A 41 6.39 -9.54 -0.16
N ILE A 42 7.03 -9.75 -1.31
CA ILE A 42 8.46 -10.05 -1.39
C ILE A 42 9.16 -8.88 -2.06
N TYR A 43 10.03 -8.19 -1.32
CA TYR A 43 10.85 -7.09 -1.82
C TYR A 43 12.32 -7.40 -1.56
N ASN A 44 13.16 -7.31 -2.59
CA ASN A 44 14.60 -7.64 -2.52
C ASN A 44 14.89 -8.97 -1.81
N GLY A 45 14.13 -10.02 -2.15
CA GLY A 45 14.28 -11.37 -1.59
C GLY A 45 13.80 -11.54 -0.13
N LYS A 46 13.31 -10.48 0.51
CA LYS A 46 12.79 -10.50 1.89
C LYS A 46 11.28 -10.39 1.90
N ALA A 47 10.65 -11.12 2.81
CA ALA A 47 9.22 -11.05 3.00
C ALA A 47 8.85 -9.89 3.94
N TYR A 48 7.89 -9.07 3.52
CA TYR A 48 7.34 -7.98 4.29
C TYR A 48 5.83 -8.18 4.48
N ASN A 49 5.31 -7.68 5.59
CA ASN A 49 3.88 -7.61 5.83
C ASN A 49 3.44 -6.17 5.61
N THR A 50 2.67 -5.95 4.55
CA THR A 50 2.21 -4.63 4.15
C THR A 50 0.80 -4.42 4.70
N PRO A 51 0.61 -3.55 5.71
CA PRO A 51 -0.70 -3.26 6.28
C PRO A 51 -1.59 -2.49 5.29
N LEU A 52 -2.84 -2.92 5.16
CA LEU A 52 -3.85 -2.28 4.33
C LEU A 52 -5.27 -2.48 4.86
N SER A 53 -6.20 -1.72 4.29
CA SER A 53 -7.64 -1.87 4.47
C SER A 53 -8.35 -1.81 3.12
N VAL A 54 -9.21 -2.79 2.83
CA VAL A 54 -10.09 -2.81 1.67
C VAL A 54 -11.52 -2.56 2.13
N TRP A 55 -12.13 -1.49 1.62
CA TRP A 55 -13.49 -1.07 1.95
C TRP A 55 -14.42 -1.43 0.79
N LEU A 56 -15.49 -2.16 1.09
CA LEU A 56 -16.49 -2.54 0.11
C LEU A 56 -17.67 -1.58 0.23
N GLU A 57 -17.94 -0.83 -0.84
CA GLU A 57 -19.12 0.03 -0.90
C GLU A 57 -20.42 -0.78 -0.92
N GLU A 58 -21.55 -0.13 -0.62
CA GLU A 58 -22.87 -0.77 -0.67
C GLU A 58 -23.23 -1.32 -2.06
N SER A 59 -22.69 -0.69 -3.11
CA SER A 59 -22.83 -1.13 -4.51
C SER A 59 -21.83 -2.21 -4.91
N TYR A 60 -20.95 -2.69 -4.04
CA TYR A 60 -20.04 -3.78 -4.37
C TYR A 60 -20.84 -5.06 -4.73
N PRO A 61 -20.53 -5.77 -5.83
CA PRO A 61 -19.33 -5.64 -6.70
C PRO A 61 -19.54 -4.81 -7.97
N GLN A 62 -20.62 -4.03 -8.08
CA GLN A 62 -20.87 -3.14 -9.22
C GLN A 62 -19.89 -1.95 -9.22
N SER A 63 -19.51 -1.45 -8.05
CA SER A 63 -18.40 -0.51 -7.88
C SER A 63 -17.15 -1.22 -7.35
N ALA A 64 -15.99 -0.64 -7.68
CA ALA A 64 -14.71 -1.08 -7.15
C ALA A 64 -14.65 -0.90 -5.63
N PRO A 65 -13.86 -1.73 -4.92
CA PRO A 65 -13.56 -1.47 -3.52
C PRO A 65 -12.58 -0.30 -3.38
N ILE A 66 -12.60 0.37 -2.24
CA ILE A 66 -11.65 1.45 -1.91
C ILE A 66 -10.52 0.87 -1.07
N VAL A 67 -9.27 1.06 -1.47
CA VAL A 67 -8.11 0.44 -0.81
C VAL A 67 -7.19 1.51 -0.24
N PHE A 68 -6.80 1.35 1.02
CA PHE A 68 -5.80 2.20 1.67
C PHE A 68 -4.67 1.36 2.25
N VAL A 69 -3.43 1.83 2.07
CA VAL A 69 -2.30 1.37 2.86
C VAL A 69 -2.35 2.00 4.26
N GLN A 70 -2.03 1.22 5.28
CA GLN A 70 -2.20 1.60 6.70
C GLN A 70 -0.84 1.66 7.40
N PRO A 71 -0.08 2.77 7.32
CA PRO A 71 1.25 2.84 7.93
C PRO A 71 1.19 2.60 9.44
N THR A 72 2.16 1.85 9.96
CA THR A 72 2.41 1.78 11.41
C THR A 72 3.17 3.03 11.87
N LYS A 73 3.37 3.19 13.19
CA LYS A 73 4.05 4.37 13.76
C LYS A 73 5.44 4.63 13.18
N GLU A 74 6.13 3.60 12.72
CA GLU A 74 7.50 3.68 12.20
C GLU A 74 7.54 3.75 10.67
N MET A 75 6.39 3.84 10.01
CA MET A 75 6.26 3.79 8.55
C MET A 75 5.81 5.14 7.98
N MET A 76 6.45 5.55 6.90
CA MET A 76 6.08 6.71 6.10
C MET A 76 5.58 6.25 4.73
N ILE A 77 4.42 6.74 4.30
CA ILE A 77 3.88 6.44 2.96
C ILE A 77 4.80 7.07 1.90
N VAL A 78 5.19 6.25 0.93
CA VAL A 78 5.92 6.71 -0.26
C VAL A 78 4.89 7.01 -1.33
N LYS A 79 4.71 8.31 -1.63
CA LYS A 79 3.83 8.73 -2.72
C LYS A 79 4.37 8.17 -4.04
N ARG A 80 3.48 7.53 -4.81
CA ARG A 80 3.77 6.97 -6.14
C ARG A 80 2.60 7.26 -7.08
N THR A 81 2.72 6.83 -8.33
CA THR A 81 1.62 6.92 -9.30
C THR A 81 0.40 6.12 -8.88
N PHE A 82 0.59 5.06 -8.10
CA PHE A 82 -0.47 4.15 -7.66
C PHE A 82 -0.75 4.19 -6.15
N VAL A 83 -0.08 5.07 -5.39
CA VAL A 83 -0.40 5.35 -3.98
C VAL A 83 -0.38 6.85 -3.75
N SER A 84 -1.53 7.38 -3.36
CA SER A 84 -1.74 8.77 -3.00
C SER A 84 -1.08 9.12 -1.65
N SER A 85 -0.87 10.42 -1.38
CA SER A 85 -0.30 10.89 -0.11
C SER A 85 -1.10 10.51 1.14
N ASN A 86 -2.41 10.28 1.00
CA ASN A 86 -3.29 9.80 2.08
C ASN A 86 -3.28 8.26 2.24
N GLY A 87 -2.51 7.55 1.41
CA GLY A 87 -2.42 6.09 1.41
C GLY A 87 -3.44 5.38 0.52
N GLU A 88 -4.30 6.09 -0.20
CA GLU A 88 -5.24 5.49 -1.15
C GLU A 88 -4.49 4.84 -2.32
N VAL A 89 -4.84 3.59 -2.63
CA VAL A 89 -4.27 2.84 -3.75
C VAL A 89 -5.04 3.16 -5.02
N GLN A 90 -4.34 3.61 -6.05
CA GLN A 90 -4.90 4.06 -7.32
C GLN A 90 -4.35 3.18 -8.44
N LEU A 91 -5.09 2.12 -8.78
CA LEU A 91 -4.69 1.15 -9.77
C LEU A 91 -5.59 1.25 -11.01
N PRO A 92 -5.07 1.06 -12.24
CA PRO A 92 -5.90 0.95 -13.43
C PRO A 92 -6.99 -0.13 -13.29
N TYR A 93 -6.68 -1.22 -12.57
CA TYR A 93 -7.63 -2.29 -12.27
C TYR A 93 -8.83 -1.82 -11.42
N LEU A 94 -8.65 -0.82 -10.55
CA LEU A 94 -9.74 -0.21 -9.78
C LEU A 94 -10.53 0.79 -10.64
N GLU A 95 -9.85 1.54 -11.50
CA GLU A 95 -10.47 2.51 -12.41
C GLU A 95 -11.33 1.83 -13.49
N GLU A 96 -10.88 0.70 -14.02
CA GLU A 96 -11.55 -0.09 -15.06
C GLU A 96 -12.39 -1.25 -14.48
N TRP A 97 -12.71 -1.19 -13.17
CA TRP A 97 -13.42 -2.26 -12.48
C TRP A 97 -14.76 -2.59 -13.15
N LYS A 98 -14.97 -3.87 -13.46
CA LYS A 98 -16.22 -4.38 -14.02
C LYS A 98 -16.68 -5.63 -13.28
N GLN A 99 -17.92 -5.60 -12.80
CA GLN A 99 -18.54 -6.75 -12.19
C GLN A 99 -18.52 -7.96 -13.16
N GLY A 100 -17.96 -9.09 -12.69
CA GLY A 100 -17.88 -10.33 -13.46
C GLY A 100 -16.60 -10.50 -14.28
N GLU A 101 -15.83 -9.43 -14.49
CA GLU A 101 -14.47 -9.48 -15.03
C GLU A 101 -13.42 -9.25 -13.94
N CYS A 102 -13.76 -8.45 -12.93
CA CYS A 102 -12.93 -8.13 -11.78
C CYS A 102 -13.42 -8.83 -10.51
N ASP A 103 -12.48 -9.21 -9.66
CA ASP A 103 -12.74 -9.87 -8.38
C ASP A 103 -11.72 -9.43 -7.31
N LEU A 104 -12.06 -9.69 -6.04
CA LEU A 104 -11.27 -9.23 -4.91
C LEU A 104 -9.93 -9.97 -4.77
N LEU A 105 -9.90 -11.26 -5.10
CA LEU A 105 -8.69 -12.07 -5.02
C LEU A 105 -7.63 -11.56 -6.02
N SER A 106 -8.04 -11.33 -7.26
CA SER A 106 -7.21 -10.78 -8.33
C SER A 106 -6.68 -9.39 -7.98
N LEU A 107 -7.52 -8.52 -7.43
CA LEU A 107 -7.10 -7.21 -6.94
C LEU A 107 -6.00 -7.33 -5.87
N LEU A 108 -6.21 -8.16 -4.84
CA LEU A 108 -5.25 -8.33 -3.75
C LEU A 108 -3.92 -8.94 -4.22
N GLN A 109 -3.97 -9.87 -5.18
CA GLN A 109 -2.77 -10.43 -5.82
C GLN A 109 -2.01 -9.37 -6.61
N LEU A 110 -2.71 -8.53 -7.37
CA LEU A 110 -2.11 -7.42 -8.10
C LEU A 110 -1.43 -6.43 -7.16
N ILE A 111 -2.09 -6.06 -6.07
CA ILE A 111 -1.50 -5.19 -5.03
C ILE A 111 -0.26 -5.85 -4.41
N ALA A 112 -0.32 -7.14 -4.08
CA ALA A 112 0.81 -7.85 -3.49
C ALA A 112 2.03 -7.91 -4.43
N ALA A 113 1.80 -8.14 -5.72
CA ALA A 113 2.86 -8.12 -6.73
C ALA A 113 3.47 -6.73 -6.87
N MET A 114 2.63 -5.71 -7.02
CA MET A 114 3.04 -4.33 -7.21
C MET A 114 3.78 -3.76 -5.98
N PHE A 115 3.34 -4.05 -4.76
CA PHE A 115 4.07 -3.70 -3.54
C PHE A 115 5.31 -4.56 -3.27
N GLY A 116 5.42 -5.73 -3.90
CA GLY A 116 6.65 -6.52 -3.91
C GLY A 116 7.75 -5.90 -4.75
N GLU A 117 7.40 -5.24 -5.86
CA GLU A 117 8.36 -4.52 -6.71
C GLU A 117 8.60 -3.09 -6.20
N TYR A 118 7.54 -2.42 -5.74
CA TYR A 118 7.56 -1.03 -5.31
C TYR A 118 6.91 -0.87 -3.92
N PRO A 119 7.68 -1.02 -2.83
CA PRO A 119 7.15 -0.91 -1.48
C PRO A 119 6.42 0.43 -1.24
N PRO A 120 5.24 0.40 -0.58
CA PRO A 120 4.45 1.60 -0.32
C PRO A 120 4.94 2.38 0.91
N PHE A 121 5.86 1.83 1.69
CA PHE A 121 6.36 2.42 2.93
C PHE A 121 7.90 2.51 2.96
N HIS A 122 8.42 3.50 3.68
CA HIS A 122 9.81 3.54 4.17
C HIS A 122 9.82 3.64 5.70
N ARG A 123 10.93 3.25 6.35
CA ARG A 123 11.05 3.39 7.80
C ARG A 123 11.45 4.81 8.15
N GLU A 124 10.83 5.37 9.19
CA GLU A 124 11.11 6.74 9.64
C GLU A 124 12.59 6.93 10.06
N HIS A 125 13.20 5.89 10.64
CA HIS A 125 14.59 5.91 11.10
C HIS A 125 15.65 5.87 9.98
N ASP A 126 15.26 5.81 8.71
CA ASP A 126 16.20 5.95 7.59
C ASP A 126 16.62 7.42 7.32
N ILE A 127 16.07 8.38 8.09
CA ILE A 127 16.47 9.79 8.10
C ILE A 127 17.54 10.01 9.17
N TYR A 128 18.82 9.92 8.80
CA TYR A 128 19.89 10.39 9.68
C TYR A 128 19.98 11.91 9.59
N SER A 129 19.67 12.61 10.69
CA SER A 129 19.96 14.03 10.82
C SER A 129 21.48 14.23 10.96
N ARG A 130 22.09 14.98 10.04
CA ARG A 130 23.44 15.49 10.25
C ARG A 130 23.43 16.63 11.27
N PRO A 131 24.55 16.89 11.97
CA PRO A 131 24.68 18.06 12.85
C PRO A 131 24.56 19.41 12.12
N ASP A 132 24.50 19.43 10.77
CA ASP A 132 24.29 20.62 9.95
C ASP A 132 22.81 20.91 9.64
N GLY A 133 21.88 20.08 10.10
CA GLY A 133 20.44 20.24 9.85
C GLY A 133 19.96 19.70 8.50
N SER A 134 20.82 19.10 7.68
CA SER A 134 20.42 18.43 6.45
C SER A 134 19.91 17.02 6.73
N SER A 135 18.79 16.66 6.08
CA SER A 135 18.16 15.34 6.17
C SER A 135 18.42 14.58 4.87
N TYR A 136 18.99 13.37 4.93
CA TYR A 136 19.12 12.50 3.76
C TYR A 136 18.39 11.17 3.99
N LEU A 137 17.78 10.66 2.91
CA LEU A 137 17.18 9.33 2.89
C LEU A 137 18.30 8.29 2.77
N SER A 138 18.34 7.32 3.68
CA SER A 138 19.20 6.16 3.54
C SER A 138 18.60 5.20 2.52
N LEU A 139 19.02 5.32 1.25
CA LEU A 139 18.75 4.26 0.29
C LEU A 139 19.53 3.00 0.72
N PRO A 140 18.94 1.79 0.66
CA PRO A 140 19.69 0.56 0.81
C PRO A 140 20.84 0.57 -0.18
N LYS A 141 22.08 0.44 0.31
CA LYS A 141 23.24 0.25 -0.57
C LYS A 141 23.08 -1.10 -1.24
N ASP A 142 22.97 -1.11 -2.56
CA ASP A 142 23.38 -2.27 -3.35
C ASP A 142 24.91 -2.38 -3.17
N ASP A 143 25.33 -3.42 -2.46
CA ASP A 143 26.73 -3.83 -2.30
C ASP A 143 27.23 -4.29 -3.67
N ASP A 144 27.84 -3.38 -4.46
CA ASP A 144 28.99 -3.59 -5.36
C ASP A 144 29.16 -2.44 -6.38
N GLN A 145 29.61 -1.25 -5.94
CA GLN A 145 30.45 -0.43 -6.83
C GLN A 145 31.31 0.60 -6.07
N PRO A 146 32.64 0.67 -6.34
CA PRO A 146 33.48 1.74 -5.81
C PRO A 146 33.13 3.04 -6.53
N PHE A 147 32.65 4.04 -5.79
CA PHE A 147 32.50 5.39 -6.32
C PHE A 147 33.89 6.04 -6.47
N PRO A 148 34.25 6.57 -7.65
CA PRO A 148 35.42 7.43 -7.77
C PRO A 148 35.15 8.76 -7.05
N GLN A 149 36.14 9.21 -6.27
CA GLN A 149 36.17 10.56 -5.71
C GLN A 149 36.23 11.61 -6.82
N HIS A 150 35.79 12.81 -6.43
CA HIS A 150 35.97 14.12 -7.08
C HIS A 150 34.88 14.55 -8.06
N HIS A 151 34.04 15.48 -7.60
CA HIS A 151 34.18 16.87 -8.04
C HIS A 151 33.51 17.80 -7.02
N GLU A 152 34.34 18.61 -6.38
CA GLU A 152 33.94 19.87 -5.77
C GLU A 152 33.46 20.80 -6.89
N THR A 153 32.29 21.41 -6.72
CA THR A 153 32.01 22.71 -7.35
C THR A 153 31.50 23.63 -6.26
N ASN A 154 32.46 24.32 -5.64
CA ASN A 154 32.23 25.62 -5.04
C ASN A 154 31.92 26.62 -6.18
N CYS A 155 31.14 27.67 -5.87
CA CYS A 155 30.60 28.69 -6.78
C CYS A 155 31.48 29.06 -8.00
#